data_AF-A0A0P4VVL7-F1
#
_entry.id   AF-A0A0P4VVL7-F1
#
_cell.length_a   1.000
_cell.length_b   1.000
_cell.length_c   1.000
_cell.angle_alpha   90.00
_cell.angle_beta   90.00
_cell.angle_gamma   90.00
#
_symmetry.space_group_name_H-M   'P 1'
#
loop_
_entity.id
_entity.type
_entity.pdbx_description
1 polymer ?
#
loop_
_entity_poly.entity_id
_entity_poly.type
_entity_poly.pdbx_seq_one_letter_code
_entity_poly.pdbx_strand_id
1 'polypeptide(L)'
;SDKVDKLYSSYGILADCPPHEISQKEDIYKHILMAVGGGEKEKRLACQFIPVFFKYFPELTDMALDALFDLCEDTDVAIRRQAIKELAIFCRDCVRYTKKVTMTLSQLLVVKDPTELRIVHAALLSLFSIDTKAAIIGLFTQIRFGEDALKDTCLRFLSLKMADISDEVMKNGGEEVLMRKIMASLKEAPLEDIPLLLKIALSTRRTRSIEGKQELGLAILSLLESEGSFDPSNNERIQRLIIYLKHMHLLYSAGESLGCYKIIFYISEEVLPHFLAISGYETGYGYALEILQLLAEISSFADKIPYSERAVGQVIKLLMIFIPENCDEEKINLNLTYLEYLLFTFHRMIKFCPAIVDKYSDKLKILATRLKPLAMIVLGYCEHFGTYVNEKCSEGTIRDRVRKRKWSALSSDTNADSLFDNSSLKTIKWQDAGDSGSEERPRESHMSEKKRKHIKEVASDVCVNLFKLIKDFLQDPIECSAIVELSSLLDKT
;
A
#
# COMPACT_ATOMS: atom_id res chain seq x y z
N SER A 1 -19.67 35.77 -41.71
CA SER A 1 -20.79 36.48 -41.06
C SER A 1 -22.06 35.66 -41.21
N ASP A 2 -22.52 35.43 -42.44
CA ASP A 2 -23.81 34.77 -42.73
C ASP A 2 -24.07 33.43 -42.00
N LYS A 3 -23.08 32.54 -41.86
CA LYS A 3 -23.25 31.25 -41.16
C LYS A 3 -23.44 31.40 -39.64
N VAL A 4 -22.75 32.35 -39.02
CA VAL A 4 -22.87 32.65 -37.58
C VAL A 4 -24.22 33.29 -37.30
N ASP A 5 -24.65 34.22 -38.15
CA ASP A 5 -25.94 34.91 -38.03
C ASP A 5 -27.10 33.89 -38.15
N LYS A 6 -26.97 32.90 -39.05
CA LYS A 6 -27.92 31.77 -39.16
C LYS A 6 -27.96 30.88 -37.92
N LEU A 7 -26.85 30.68 -37.23
CA LEU A 7 -26.83 29.91 -35.97
C LEU A 7 -27.54 30.66 -34.84
N TYR A 8 -27.33 31.96 -34.71
CA TYR A 8 -28.08 32.79 -33.76
C TYR A 8 -29.58 32.81 -34.08
N SER A 9 -29.94 32.89 -35.37
CA SER A 9 -31.33 32.79 -35.79
C SER A 9 -31.93 31.42 -35.45
N SER A 10 -31.19 30.33 -35.67
CA SER A 10 -31.62 28.97 -35.31
C SER A 10 -31.82 28.83 -33.80
N TYR A 11 -30.89 29.36 -32.99
CA TYR A 11 -31.01 29.40 -31.54
C TYR A 11 -32.24 30.20 -31.10
N GLY A 12 -32.45 31.39 -31.65
CA GLY A 12 -33.60 32.25 -31.33
C GLY A 12 -34.93 31.55 -31.62
N ILE A 13 -35.05 30.89 -32.77
CA ILE A 13 -36.26 30.12 -33.12
C ILE A 13 -36.54 29.02 -32.09
N LEU A 14 -35.52 28.28 -31.65
CA LEU A 14 -35.71 27.22 -30.65
C LEU A 14 -35.96 27.78 -29.24
N ALA A 15 -35.33 28.89 -28.89
CA ALA A 15 -35.47 29.52 -27.58
C ALA A 15 -36.84 30.21 -27.38
N ASP A 16 -37.38 30.82 -28.43
CA ASP A 16 -38.67 31.52 -28.40
C ASP A 16 -39.86 30.57 -28.63
N CYS A 17 -39.59 29.32 -29.06
CA CYS A 17 -40.62 28.32 -29.32
C CYS A 17 -41.15 27.72 -28.00
N PRO A 18 -42.48 27.56 -27.84
CA PRO A 18 -43.05 26.91 -26.68
C PRO A 18 -42.50 25.48 -26.50
N PRO A 19 -42.19 25.01 -25.27
CA PRO A 19 -41.52 23.72 -25.05
C PRO A 19 -42.18 22.49 -25.70
N HIS A 20 -43.49 22.52 -25.89
CA HIS A 20 -44.26 21.43 -26.51
C HIS A 20 -44.20 21.44 -28.06
N GLU A 21 -43.73 22.53 -28.66
CA GLU A 21 -43.55 22.68 -30.11
C GLU A 21 -42.09 22.54 -30.55
N ILE A 22 -41.12 22.69 -29.62
CA ILE A 22 -39.67 22.60 -29.93
C ILE A 22 -39.34 21.28 -30.63
N SER A 23 -39.92 20.17 -30.19
CA SER A 23 -39.68 18.85 -30.77
C SER A 23 -40.04 18.74 -32.26
N GLN A 24 -40.90 19.63 -32.77
CA GLN A 24 -41.28 19.69 -34.20
C GLN A 24 -40.25 20.45 -35.05
N LYS A 25 -39.26 21.10 -34.43
CA LYS A 25 -38.22 21.91 -35.09
C LYS A 25 -36.91 21.13 -35.27
N GLU A 26 -37.02 19.84 -35.59
CA GLU A 26 -35.89 18.92 -35.68
C GLU A 26 -34.80 19.40 -36.66
N ASP A 27 -35.19 19.89 -37.84
CA ASP A 27 -34.24 20.38 -38.86
C ASP A 27 -33.40 21.57 -38.39
N ILE A 28 -33.99 22.43 -37.55
CA ILE A 28 -33.29 23.59 -36.97
C ILE A 28 -32.25 23.11 -35.97
N TYR A 29 -32.59 22.11 -35.15
CA TYR A 29 -31.62 21.54 -34.23
C TYR A 29 -30.51 20.78 -34.96
N LYS A 30 -30.82 20.01 -36.01
CA LYS A 30 -29.81 19.38 -36.89
C LYS A 30 -28.84 20.40 -37.48
N HIS A 31 -29.34 21.56 -37.90
CA HIS A 31 -28.47 22.64 -38.39
C HIS A 31 -27.48 23.12 -37.33
N ILE A 32 -27.89 23.20 -36.05
CA ILE A 32 -26.99 23.50 -34.92
C ILE A 32 -25.98 22.35 -34.72
N LEU A 33 -26.41 21.09 -34.78
CA LEU A 33 -25.51 19.94 -34.64
C LEU A 33 -24.43 19.93 -35.73
N MET A 34 -24.80 20.21 -36.98
CA MET A 34 -23.87 20.23 -38.13
C MET A 34 -22.83 21.38 -38.06
N ALA A 35 -23.05 22.39 -37.22
CA ALA A 35 -22.13 23.51 -37.09
C ALA A 35 -20.78 23.15 -36.46
N VAL A 36 -20.64 21.95 -35.87
CA VAL A 36 -19.35 21.44 -35.38
C VAL A 36 -18.32 21.22 -36.51
N GLY A 37 -18.79 21.04 -37.75
CA GLY A 37 -17.95 21.01 -38.95
C GLY A 37 -17.62 22.40 -39.53
N GLY A 38 -18.05 23.48 -38.88
CA GLY A 38 -17.88 24.86 -39.33
C GLY A 38 -16.52 25.49 -38.98
N GLY A 39 -16.46 26.82 -39.07
CA GLY A 39 -15.31 27.60 -38.61
C GLY A 39 -15.27 27.76 -37.08
N GLU A 40 -14.18 28.33 -36.57
CA GLU A 40 -13.94 28.53 -35.12
C GLU A 40 -15.12 29.19 -34.38
N LYS A 41 -15.73 30.21 -34.99
CA LYS A 41 -16.87 30.93 -34.40
C LYS A 41 -18.13 30.09 -34.38
N GLU A 42 -18.42 29.36 -35.46
CA GLU A 42 -19.54 28.44 -35.55
C GLU A 42 -19.42 27.31 -34.54
N LYS A 43 -18.24 26.70 -34.41
CA LYS A 43 -17.97 25.64 -33.44
C LYS A 43 -18.13 26.09 -31.99
N ARG A 44 -17.67 27.31 -31.65
CA ARG A 44 -17.87 27.90 -30.31
C ARG A 44 -19.35 28.04 -29.97
N LEU A 45 -20.17 28.47 -30.94
CA LEU A 45 -21.62 28.58 -30.75
C LEU A 45 -22.29 27.21 -30.67
N ALA A 46 -21.93 26.28 -31.57
CA ALA A 46 -22.43 24.92 -31.55
C ALA A 46 -22.22 24.28 -30.16
N CYS A 47 -21.01 24.42 -29.61
CA CYS A 47 -20.67 23.90 -28.29
C CYS A 47 -21.62 24.39 -27.18
N GLN A 48 -22.07 25.64 -27.25
CA GLN A 48 -22.99 26.21 -26.26
C GLN A 48 -24.45 25.88 -26.55
N PHE A 49 -24.84 25.73 -27.83
CA PHE A 49 -26.23 25.57 -28.23
C PHE A 49 -26.70 24.12 -28.19
N ILE A 50 -25.84 23.16 -28.55
CA ILE A 50 -26.14 21.72 -28.53
C ILE A 50 -26.73 21.28 -27.18
N PRO A 51 -26.08 21.52 -26.02
CA PRO A 51 -26.55 21.02 -24.72
C PRO A 51 -27.82 21.70 -24.22
N VAL A 52 -28.26 22.82 -24.80
CA VAL A 52 -29.48 23.53 -24.36
C VAL A 52 -30.75 22.80 -24.81
N PHE A 53 -30.75 22.27 -26.04
CA PHE A 53 -31.97 21.80 -26.68
C PHE A 53 -32.07 20.27 -26.84
N PHE A 54 -31.00 19.50 -26.64
CA PHE A 54 -31.00 18.06 -26.93
C PHE A 54 -32.13 17.27 -26.24
N LYS A 55 -32.50 17.66 -25.02
CA LYS A 55 -33.60 17.05 -24.24
C LYS A 55 -34.97 17.10 -24.92
N TYR A 56 -35.17 18.02 -25.87
CA TYR A 56 -36.39 18.12 -26.67
C TYR A 56 -36.36 17.24 -27.93
N PHE A 57 -35.21 16.64 -28.25
CA PHE A 57 -34.99 15.82 -29.43
C PHE A 57 -34.38 14.44 -29.06
N PRO A 58 -35.15 13.53 -28.43
CA PRO A 58 -34.65 12.22 -28.00
C PRO A 58 -33.99 11.40 -29.12
N GLU A 59 -34.52 11.45 -30.33
CA GLU A 59 -34.01 10.75 -31.51
C GLU A 59 -32.66 11.28 -32.01
N LEU A 60 -32.31 12.53 -31.64
CA LEU A 60 -31.05 13.16 -32.02
C LEU A 60 -30.01 13.17 -30.90
N THR A 61 -30.30 12.51 -29.76
CA THR A 61 -29.43 12.57 -28.58
C THR A 61 -28.06 11.95 -28.85
N ASP A 62 -28.00 10.83 -29.58
CA ASP A 62 -26.71 10.22 -29.98
C ASP A 62 -25.91 11.14 -30.90
N MET A 63 -26.57 11.77 -31.89
CA MET A 63 -25.94 12.72 -32.80
C MET A 63 -25.44 13.97 -32.06
N ALA A 64 -26.19 14.46 -31.07
CA ALA A 64 -25.79 15.58 -30.24
C ALA A 64 -24.56 15.23 -29.38
N LEU A 65 -24.52 14.02 -28.83
CA LEU A 65 -23.38 13.54 -28.06
C LEU A 65 -22.13 13.37 -28.93
N ASP A 66 -22.26 12.76 -30.11
CA ASP A 66 -21.15 12.58 -31.03
C ASP A 66 -20.61 13.93 -31.53
N ALA A 67 -21.50 14.90 -31.81
CA ALA A 67 -21.10 16.27 -32.14
C ALA A 67 -20.31 16.96 -31.00
N LEU A 68 -20.65 16.71 -29.73
CA LEU A 68 -19.86 17.19 -28.60
C LEU A 68 -18.51 16.48 -28.46
N PHE A 69 -18.42 15.19 -28.81
CA PHE A 69 -17.15 14.48 -28.86
C PHE A 69 -16.24 15.03 -29.95
N ASP A 70 -16.75 15.32 -31.15
CA ASP A 70 -15.97 15.96 -32.22
C ASP A 70 -15.36 17.28 -31.75
N LEU A 71 -16.11 18.08 -30.98
CA LEU A 71 -15.63 19.34 -30.40
C LEU A 71 -14.59 19.14 -29.28
N CYS A 72 -14.63 18.00 -28.58
CA CYS A 72 -13.60 17.65 -27.59
C CYS A 72 -12.26 17.29 -28.23
N GLU A 73 -12.24 17.00 -29.53
CA GLU A 73 -11.02 16.72 -30.31
C GLU A 73 -10.57 17.91 -31.16
N ASP A 74 -11.19 19.08 -31.00
CA ASP A 74 -10.89 20.26 -31.80
C ASP A 74 -9.44 20.76 -31.61
N THR A 75 -8.87 21.35 -32.66
CA THR A 75 -7.54 21.97 -32.59
C THR A 75 -7.47 23.16 -31.63
N ASP A 76 -8.55 23.93 -31.45
CA ASP A 76 -8.62 25.04 -30.50
C ASP A 76 -8.91 24.54 -29.08
N VAL A 77 -7.93 24.76 -28.19
CA VAL A 77 -8.01 24.43 -26.75
C VAL A 77 -9.20 25.11 -26.07
N ALA A 78 -9.62 26.31 -26.51
CA ALA A 78 -10.79 26.98 -25.95
C ALA A 78 -12.09 26.24 -26.27
N ILE A 79 -12.20 25.67 -27.48
CA ILE A 79 -13.37 24.87 -27.90
C ILE A 79 -13.40 23.56 -27.11
N ARG A 80 -12.27 22.83 -27.06
CA ARG A 80 -12.19 21.58 -26.28
C ARG A 80 -12.56 21.78 -24.82
N ARG A 81 -12.00 22.81 -24.18
CA ARG A 81 -12.32 23.16 -22.77
C ARG A 81 -13.79 23.45 -22.54
N GLN A 82 -14.48 24.06 -23.51
CA GLN A 82 -15.92 24.27 -23.40
C GLN A 82 -16.67 22.94 -23.57
N ALA A 83 -16.33 22.16 -24.60
CA ALA A 83 -16.99 20.90 -24.90
C ALA A 83 -16.90 19.90 -23.72
N ILE A 84 -15.75 19.82 -23.05
CA ILE A 84 -15.55 18.99 -21.86
C ILE A 84 -16.53 19.37 -20.73
N LYS A 85 -16.79 20.67 -20.51
CA LYS A 85 -17.76 21.13 -19.50
C LYS A 85 -19.18 20.75 -19.90
N GLU A 86 -19.51 20.95 -21.18
CA GLU A 86 -20.84 20.67 -21.70
C GLU A 86 -21.17 19.16 -21.69
N LEU A 87 -20.18 18.29 -21.90
CA LEU A 87 -20.36 16.83 -21.75
C LEU A 87 -20.81 16.43 -20.34
N ALA A 88 -20.27 17.08 -19.30
CA ALA A 88 -20.70 16.83 -17.93
C ALA A 88 -22.13 17.32 -17.69
N ILE A 89 -22.50 18.47 -18.26
CA ILE A 89 -23.86 19.03 -18.18
C ILE A 89 -24.85 18.15 -18.94
N PHE A 90 -24.47 17.64 -20.11
CA PHE A 90 -25.28 16.73 -20.94
C PHE A 90 -25.73 15.50 -20.16
N CYS A 91 -24.85 14.94 -19.31
CA CYS A 91 -25.18 13.77 -18.50
C CYS A 91 -26.23 14.06 -17.41
N ARG A 92 -26.44 15.32 -17.02
CA ARG A 92 -27.44 15.70 -16.01
C ARG A 92 -28.86 15.39 -16.49
N ASP A 93 -29.17 15.72 -17.74
CA ASP A 93 -30.49 15.45 -18.33
C ASP A 93 -30.55 14.09 -19.03
N CYS A 94 -29.41 13.44 -19.30
CA CYS A 94 -29.32 12.11 -19.90
C CYS A 94 -28.30 11.20 -19.22
N VAL A 95 -28.64 10.73 -18.02
CA VAL A 95 -27.79 9.90 -17.15
C VAL A 95 -27.32 8.59 -17.82
N ARG A 96 -28.05 8.07 -18.81
CA ARG A 96 -27.68 6.84 -19.55
C ARG A 96 -26.31 6.90 -20.23
N TYR A 97 -25.82 8.11 -20.55
CA TYR A 97 -24.51 8.29 -21.17
C TYR A 97 -23.37 8.51 -20.19
N THR A 98 -23.64 8.65 -18.88
CA THR A 98 -22.61 8.97 -17.87
C THR A 98 -21.43 8.01 -17.95
N LYS A 99 -21.65 6.71 -18.18
CA LYS A 99 -20.58 5.73 -18.37
C LYS A 99 -19.74 6.03 -19.62
N LYS A 100 -20.38 6.24 -20.78
CA LYS A 100 -19.68 6.53 -22.06
C LYS A 100 -18.88 7.82 -21.95
N VAL A 101 -19.49 8.88 -21.41
CA VAL A 101 -18.84 10.18 -21.23
C VAL A 101 -17.70 10.09 -20.22
N THR A 102 -17.85 9.35 -19.12
CA THR A 102 -16.75 9.14 -18.17
C THR A 102 -15.58 8.42 -18.83
N MET A 103 -15.85 7.41 -19.66
CA MET A 103 -14.80 6.71 -20.40
C MET A 103 -14.04 7.65 -21.35
N THR A 104 -14.73 8.51 -22.09
CA THR A 104 -14.09 9.50 -22.98
C THR A 104 -13.32 10.55 -22.19
N LEU A 105 -13.90 11.14 -21.14
CA LEU A 105 -13.19 12.12 -20.31
C LEU A 105 -11.98 11.54 -19.60
N SER A 106 -12.01 10.24 -19.26
CA SER A 106 -10.85 9.55 -18.69
C SER A 106 -9.68 9.52 -19.67
N GLN A 107 -9.93 9.35 -20.98
CA GLN A 107 -8.90 9.43 -22.01
C GLN A 107 -8.27 10.83 -22.09
N LEU A 108 -9.01 11.88 -21.70
CA LEU A 108 -8.49 13.25 -21.61
C LEU A 108 -7.69 13.52 -20.34
N LEU A 109 -7.48 12.54 -19.45
CA LEU A 109 -6.61 12.72 -18.28
C LEU A 109 -5.12 12.83 -18.65
N VAL A 110 -4.74 12.42 -19.87
CA VAL A 110 -3.35 12.49 -20.35
C VAL A 110 -3.02 13.81 -21.07
N VAL A 111 -3.95 14.77 -21.11
CA VAL A 111 -3.71 16.08 -21.72
C VAL A 111 -2.62 16.84 -20.96
N LYS A 112 -1.72 17.49 -21.71
CA LYS A 112 -0.55 18.19 -21.15
C LYS A 112 -0.88 19.61 -20.66
N ASP A 113 -1.93 20.22 -21.18
CA ASP A 113 -2.33 21.56 -20.75
C ASP A 113 -2.93 21.50 -19.34
N PRO A 114 -2.33 22.17 -18.34
CA PRO A 114 -2.80 22.08 -16.96
C PRO A 114 -4.18 22.71 -16.75
N THR A 115 -4.57 23.67 -17.60
CA THR A 115 -5.88 24.31 -17.48
C THR A 115 -6.98 23.39 -17.99
N GLU A 116 -6.75 22.74 -19.12
CA GLU A 116 -7.60 21.72 -19.71
C GLU A 116 -7.72 20.52 -18.76
N LEU A 117 -6.61 20.03 -18.21
CA LEU A 117 -6.61 18.91 -17.25
C LEU A 117 -7.46 19.22 -15.99
N ARG A 118 -7.38 20.45 -15.47
CA ARG A 118 -8.22 20.87 -14.33
C ARG A 118 -9.71 20.84 -14.68
N ILE A 119 -10.07 21.18 -15.92
CA ILE A 119 -11.45 21.12 -16.40
C ILE A 119 -11.89 19.67 -16.55
N VAL A 120 -11.05 18.79 -17.07
CA VAL A 120 -11.32 17.33 -17.13
C VAL A 120 -11.57 16.77 -15.73
N HIS A 121 -10.72 17.11 -14.76
CA HIS A 121 -10.91 16.68 -13.36
C HIS A 121 -12.26 17.16 -12.79
N ALA A 122 -12.62 18.43 -13.02
CA ALA A 122 -13.88 18.98 -12.55
C ALA A 122 -15.09 18.31 -13.22
N ALA A 123 -15.00 18.04 -14.53
CA ALA A 123 -16.03 17.35 -15.29
C ALA A 123 -16.23 15.91 -14.78
N LEU A 124 -15.14 15.15 -14.56
CA LEU A 124 -15.22 13.81 -13.97
C LEU A 124 -15.85 13.82 -12.58
N LEU A 125 -15.45 14.74 -11.70
CA LEU A 125 -16.08 14.90 -10.37
C LEU A 125 -17.58 15.23 -10.47
N SER A 126 -17.97 16.04 -11.47
CA SER A 126 -19.40 16.30 -11.74
C SER A 126 -20.14 15.03 -12.15
N LEU A 127 -19.52 14.14 -12.94
CA LEU A 127 -20.13 12.86 -13.32
C LEU A 127 -20.32 11.93 -12.12
N PHE A 128 -19.40 11.92 -11.15
CA PHE A 128 -19.58 11.20 -9.88
C PHE A 128 -20.84 11.67 -9.14
N SER A 129 -21.11 12.97 -9.14
CA SER A 129 -22.31 13.55 -8.51
C SER A 129 -23.60 13.28 -9.29
N ILE A 130 -23.52 13.06 -10.61
CA ILE A 130 -24.69 12.76 -11.47
C ILE A 130 -25.07 11.27 -11.37
N ASP A 131 -24.11 10.38 -11.61
CA ASP A 131 -24.28 8.93 -11.43
C ASP A 131 -22.95 8.29 -11.06
N THR A 132 -22.77 8.15 -9.75
CA THR A 132 -21.58 7.59 -9.12
C THR A 132 -21.26 6.20 -9.63
N LYS A 133 -22.28 5.34 -9.82
CA LYS A 133 -22.06 3.95 -10.23
C LYS A 133 -21.57 3.91 -11.67
N ALA A 134 -22.21 4.65 -12.56
CA ALA A 134 -21.79 4.73 -13.96
C ALA A 134 -20.40 5.35 -14.10
N ALA A 135 -20.07 6.38 -13.33
CA ALA A 135 -18.76 7.01 -13.32
C ALA A 135 -17.66 6.03 -12.86
N ILE A 136 -17.86 5.33 -11.74
CA ILE A 136 -16.92 4.29 -11.27
C ILE A 136 -16.75 3.21 -12.34
N ILE A 137 -17.84 2.71 -12.92
CA ILE A 137 -17.78 1.67 -13.96
C ILE A 137 -17.02 2.17 -15.19
N GLY A 138 -17.22 3.42 -15.61
CA GLY A 138 -16.53 4.04 -16.73
C GLY A 138 -15.02 4.11 -16.50
N LEU A 139 -14.59 4.66 -15.37
CA LEU A 139 -13.16 4.75 -14.99
C LEU A 139 -12.51 3.37 -14.89
N PHE A 140 -13.15 2.41 -14.21
CA PHE A 140 -12.60 1.06 -14.10
C PHE A 140 -12.62 0.26 -15.41
N THR A 141 -13.45 0.66 -16.39
CA THR A 141 -13.35 0.11 -17.74
C THR A 141 -12.04 0.54 -18.40
N GLN A 142 -11.64 1.81 -18.23
CA GLN A 142 -10.34 2.31 -18.72
C GLN A 142 -9.16 1.73 -17.95
N ILE A 143 -9.27 1.54 -16.63
CA ILE A 143 -8.22 0.88 -15.83
C ILE A 143 -7.99 -0.57 -16.29
N ARG A 144 -9.05 -1.27 -16.72
CA ARG A 144 -8.96 -2.68 -17.11
C ARG A 144 -8.56 -2.89 -18.57
N PHE A 145 -9.06 -2.06 -19.47
CA PHE A 145 -8.95 -2.27 -20.92
C PHE A 145 -8.28 -1.12 -21.67
N GLY A 146 -7.94 -0.03 -20.98
CA GLY A 146 -7.18 1.07 -21.57
C GLY A 146 -5.70 0.75 -21.69
N GLU A 147 -4.97 1.62 -22.38
CA GLU A 147 -3.51 1.55 -22.48
C GLU A 147 -2.83 1.81 -21.13
N ASP A 148 -1.62 1.29 -20.93
CA ASP A 148 -0.91 1.35 -19.63
C ASP A 148 -0.77 2.78 -19.08
N ALA A 149 -0.43 3.75 -19.94
CA ALA A 149 -0.33 5.16 -19.55
C ALA A 149 -1.67 5.75 -19.08
N LEU A 150 -2.77 5.32 -19.71
CA LEU A 150 -4.12 5.75 -19.34
C LEU A 150 -4.55 5.13 -18.01
N LYS A 151 -4.28 3.83 -17.82
CA LYS A 151 -4.56 3.09 -16.59
C LYS A 151 -3.94 3.78 -15.37
N ASP A 152 -2.64 4.02 -15.44
CA ASP A 152 -1.86 4.65 -14.38
C ASP A 152 -2.39 6.07 -14.06
N THR A 153 -2.75 6.83 -15.09
CA THR A 153 -3.35 8.15 -14.92
C THR A 153 -4.74 8.10 -14.28
N CYS A 154 -5.58 7.12 -14.63
CA CYS A 154 -6.89 6.91 -14.00
C CYS A 154 -6.76 6.53 -12.52
N LEU A 155 -5.82 5.62 -12.19
CA LEU A 155 -5.55 5.22 -10.81
C LEU A 155 -5.03 6.41 -9.98
N ARG A 156 -4.11 7.20 -10.52
CA ARG A 156 -3.63 8.43 -9.87
C ARG A 156 -4.76 9.42 -9.65
N PHE A 157 -5.58 9.68 -10.67
CA PHE A 157 -6.76 10.54 -10.55
C PHE A 157 -7.64 10.11 -9.37
N LEU A 158 -8.05 8.84 -9.33
CA LEU A 158 -8.84 8.30 -8.22
C LEU A 158 -8.12 8.49 -6.89
N SER A 159 -6.86 8.05 -6.77
CA SER A 159 -6.09 8.12 -5.52
C SER A 159 -5.94 9.54 -4.96
N LEU A 160 -5.98 10.56 -5.82
CA LEU A 160 -5.88 11.98 -5.46
C LEU A 160 -7.25 12.61 -5.21
N LYS A 161 -8.28 12.17 -5.91
CA LYS A 161 -9.61 12.80 -5.94
C LYS A 161 -10.67 12.10 -5.12
N MET A 162 -10.39 10.92 -4.58
CA MET A 162 -11.35 10.20 -3.72
C MET A 162 -11.87 11.06 -2.56
N ALA A 163 -11.01 11.86 -1.92
CA ALA A 163 -11.40 12.72 -0.81
C ALA A 163 -12.30 13.91 -1.23
N ASP A 164 -12.27 14.28 -2.52
CA ASP A 164 -13.08 15.37 -3.07
C ASP A 164 -14.51 14.90 -3.42
N ILE A 165 -14.76 13.58 -3.47
CA ILE A 165 -16.09 13.01 -3.72
C ILE A 165 -16.83 12.97 -2.39
N SER A 166 -18.01 13.60 -2.31
CA SER A 166 -18.74 13.69 -1.04
C SER A 166 -19.22 12.32 -0.54
N ASP A 167 -19.22 12.16 0.78
CA ASP A 167 -19.69 10.93 1.43
C ASP A 167 -21.15 10.58 1.03
N GLU A 168 -21.99 11.58 0.76
CA GLU A 168 -23.38 11.38 0.33
C GLU A 168 -23.49 10.75 -1.05
N VAL A 169 -22.65 11.19 -2.00
CA VAL A 169 -22.57 10.64 -3.36
C VAL A 169 -22.17 9.16 -3.29
N MET A 170 -21.19 8.83 -2.45
CA MET A 170 -20.69 7.46 -2.30
C MET A 170 -21.67 6.50 -1.60
N LYS A 171 -22.50 7.00 -0.68
CA LYS A 171 -23.49 6.20 0.08
C LYS A 171 -24.56 5.55 -0.78
N ASN A 172 -24.85 6.08 -1.96
CA ASN A 172 -25.90 5.57 -2.86
C ASN A 172 -25.49 4.29 -3.63
N GLY A 173 -24.80 3.37 -2.95
CA GLY A 173 -24.23 2.14 -3.51
C GLY A 173 -22.96 2.35 -4.33
N GLY A 174 -22.37 3.55 -4.32
CA GLY A 174 -21.10 3.85 -4.99
C GLY A 174 -19.93 3.10 -4.34
N GLU A 175 -19.84 3.10 -3.01
CA GLU A 175 -18.77 2.38 -2.29
C GLU A 175 -18.76 0.88 -2.58
N GLU A 176 -19.94 0.25 -2.65
CA GLU A 176 -20.08 -1.17 -2.97
C GLU A 176 -19.53 -1.49 -4.37
N VAL A 177 -19.89 -0.67 -5.37
CA VAL A 177 -19.40 -0.84 -6.74
C VAL A 177 -17.90 -0.57 -6.81
N LEU A 178 -17.42 0.46 -6.10
CA LEU A 178 -15.99 0.78 -6.04
C LEU A 178 -15.18 -0.37 -5.45
N MET A 179 -15.56 -0.87 -4.27
CA MET A 179 -14.87 -1.98 -3.61
C MET A 179 -14.86 -3.23 -4.49
N ARG A 180 -15.99 -3.58 -5.10
CA ARG A 180 -16.06 -4.72 -6.02
C ARG A 180 -15.11 -4.56 -7.21
N LYS A 181 -15.00 -3.34 -7.77
CA LYS A 181 -14.10 -3.05 -8.89
C LYS A 181 -12.63 -3.07 -8.48
N ILE A 182 -12.29 -2.55 -7.29
CA ILE A 182 -10.94 -2.63 -6.72
C ILE A 182 -10.55 -4.09 -6.52
N MET A 183 -11.38 -4.89 -5.84
CA MET A 183 -11.08 -6.29 -5.56
C MET A 183 -10.95 -7.13 -6.83
N ALA A 184 -11.75 -6.86 -7.86
CA ALA A 184 -11.61 -7.51 -9.16
C ALA A 184 -10.30 -7.11 -9.85
N SER A 185 -9.88 -5.85 -9.74
CA SER A 185 -8.64 -5.36 -10.34
C SER A 185 -7.40 -5.91 -9.63
N LEU A 186 -7.44 -6.06 -8.30
CA LEU A 186 -6.33 -6.59 -7.52
C LEU A 186 -5.92 -8.02 -7.89
N LYS A 187 -6.85 -8.85 -8.39
CA LYS A 187 -6.58 -10.24 -8.78
C LYS A 187 -5.57 -10.37 -9.92
N GLU A 188 -5.52 -9.38 -10.80
CA GLU A 188 -4.72 -9.38 -12.03
C GLU A 188 -3.78 -8.16 -12.09
N ALA A 189 -3.62 -7.45 -10.97
CA ALA A 189 -2.85 -6.21 -10.93
C ALA A 189 -1.33 -6.48 -10.92
N PRO A 190 -0.54 -5.74 -11.71
CA PRO A 190 0.90 -5.69 -11.53
C PRO A 190 1.24 -5.00 -10.19
N LEU A 191 2.45 -5.24 -9.70
CA LEU A 191 2.89 -4.76 -8.37
C LEU A 191 2.77 -3.24 -8.20
N GLU A 192 3.00 -2.47 -9.26
CA GLU A 192 2.99 -1.00 -9.25
C GLU A 192 1.59 -0.42 -8.99
N ASP A 193 0.53 -1.13 -9.39
CA ASP A 193 -0.86 -0.65 -9.28
C ASP A 193 -1.50 -0.99 -7.94
N ILE A 194 -1.04 -2.06 -7.28
CA ILE A 194 -1.61 -2.55 -6.02
C ILE A 194 -1.65 -1.46 -4.94
N PRO A 195 -0.57 -0.69 -4.70
CA PRO A 195 -0.59 0.40 -3.71
C PRO A 195 -1.65 1.46 -4.01
N LEU A 196 -1.84 1.84 -5.28
CA LEU A 196 -2.85 2.84 -5.65
C LEU A 196 -4.26 2.30 -5.41
N LEU A 197 -4.53 1.07 -5.80
CA LEU A 197 -5.82 0.40 -5.58
C LEU A 197 -6.17 0.29 -4.10
N LEU A 198 -5.21 -0.10 -3.26
CA LEU A 198 -5.42 -0.21 -1.81
C LEU A 198 -5.52 1.16 -1.14
N LYS A 199 -4.76 2.16 -1.58
CA LYS A 199 -4.91 3.55 -1.13
C LYS A 199 -6.31 4.09 -1.42
N ILE A 200 -6.85 3.81 -2.61
CA ILE A 200 -8.23 4.17 -2.98
C ILE A 200 -9.21 3.46 -2.03
N ALA A 201 -9.06 2.16 -1.79
CA ALA A 201 -9.91 1.41 -0.86
C ALA A 201 -9.89 1.99 0.57
N LEU A 202 -8.69 2.29 1.08
CA LEU A 202 -8.48 2.86 2.41
C LEU A 202 -9.08 4.27 2.56
N SER A 203 -9.20 5.03 1.46
CA SER A 203 -9.81 6.36 1.46
C SER A 203 -11.33 6.36 1.53
N THR A 204 -11.98 5.19 1.37
CA THR A 204 -13.44 5.08 1.44
C THR A 204 -13.96 5.26 2.86
N ARG A 205 -15.27 5.51 3.01
CA ARG A 205 -15.88 5.64 4.34
C ARG A 205 -16.06 4.29 5.00
N ARG A 206 -16.25 3.22 4.22
CA ARG A 206 -16.35 1.84 4.73
C ARG A 206 -15.19 1.47 5.64
N THR A 207 -13.97 1.82 5.24
CA THR A 207 -12.74 1.53 6.00
C THR A 207 -12.56 2.41 7.24
N ARG A 208 -13.51 3.30 7.57
CA ARG A 208 -13.58 3.99 8.87
C ARG A 208 -14.30 3.15 9.95
N SER A 209 -15.09 2.16 9.54
CA SER A 209 -15.77 1.23 10.45
C SER A 209 -14.93 -0.02 10.70
N ILE A 210 -15.12 -0.66 11.86
CA ILE A 210 -14.45 -1.92 12.21
C ILE A 210 -14.86 -3.01 11.20
N GLU A 211 -16.15 -3.08 10.86
CA GLU A 211 -16.68 -4.07 9.93
C GLU A 211 -16.07 -3.92 8.52
N GLY A 212 -15.97 -2.69 8.00
CA GLY A 212 -15.39 -2.44 6.69
C GLY A 212 -13.87 -2.67 6.63
N LYS A 213 -13.14 -2.33 7.71
CA LYS A 213 -11.72 -2.69 7.85
C LYS A 213 -11.54 -4.21 7.84
N GLN A 214 -12.38 -4.93 8.58
CA GLN A 214 -12.35 -6.39 8.65
C GLN A 214 -12.69 -7.02 7.30
N GLU A 215 -13.71 -6.53 6.60
CA GLU A 215 -14.08 -6.99 5.26
C GLU A 215 -12.91 -6.85 4.28
N LEU A 216 -12.26 -5.68 4.23
CA LEU A 216 -11.11 -5.45 3.37
C LEU A 216 -9.91 -6.35 3.75
N GLY A 217 -9.60 -6.47 5.04
CA GLY A 217 -8.52 -7.36 5.51
C GLY A 217 -8.75 -8.82 5.11
N LEU A 218 -9.98 -9.33 5.26
CA LEU A 218 -10.35 -10.68 4.84
C LEU A 218 -10.30 -10.85 3.32
N ALA A 219 -10.71 -9.82 2.57
CA ALA A 219 -10.69 -9.86 1.12
C ALA A 219 -9.24 -9.91 0.59
N ILE A 220 -8.31 -9.15 1.18
CA ILE A 220 -6.88 -9.22 0.84
C ILE A 220 -6.29 -10.58 1.25
N LEU A 221 -6.66 -11.13 2.40
CA LEU A 221 -6.21 -12.47 2.80
C LEU A 221 -6.69 -13.54 1.81
N SER A 222 -7.95 -13.46 1.36
CA SER A 222 -8.48 -14.37 0.35
C SER A 222 -7.74 -14.26 -0.99
N LEU A 223 -7.25 -13.07 -1.36
CA LEU A 223 -6.40 -12.92 -2.55
C LEU A 223 -5.08 -13.68 -2.37
N LEU A 224 -4.41 -13.52 -1.23
CA LEU A 224 -3.17 -14.24 -0.91
C LEU A 224 -3.36 -15.77 -0.94
N GLU A 225 -4.43 -16.27 -0.33
CA GLU A 225 -4.75 -17.70 -0.29
C GLU A 225 -5.10 -18.26 -1.68
N SER A 226 -5.68 -17.43 -2.56
CA SER A 226 -6.04 -17.85 -3.92
C SER A 226 -4.85 -18.09 -4.86
N GLU A 227 -3.66 -17.61 -4.50
CA GLU A 227 -2.43 -17.81 -5.29
C GLU A 227 -1.79 -19.20 -5.11
N GLY A 228 -2.36 -20.07 -4.27
CA GLY A 228 -1.88 -21.44 -4.03
C GLY A 228 -0.76 -21.51 -2.97
N SER A 229 0.03 -22.60 -2.97
CA SER A 229 1.10 -22.82 -1.98
C SER A 229 2.22 -21.81 -2.11
N PHE A 230 2.71 -21.24 -1.01
CA PHE A 230 3.79 -20.24 -1.01
C PHE A 230 5.07 -20.76 -1.70
N ASP A 231 5.63 -19.96 -2.61
CA ASP A 231 6.87 -20.26 -3.33
C ASP A 231 7.95 -19.23 -2.97
N PRO A 232 9.01 -19.63 -2.24
CA PRO A 232 10.07 -18.70 -1.82
C PRO A 232 10.99 -18.25 -2.97
N SER A 233 10.93 -18.89 -4.14
CA SER A 233 11.72 -18.49 -5.32
C SER A 233 11.07 -17.38 -6.15
N ASN A 234 9.76 -17.16 -5.95
CA ASN A 234 9.00 -16.15 -6.68
C ASN A 234 9.04 -14.81 -5.95
N ASN A 235 10.02 -13.97 -6.30
CA ASN A 235 10.20 -12.63 -5.73
C ASN A 235 8.99 -11.71 -5.94
N GLU A 236 8.30 -11.81 -7.08
CA GLU A 236 7.11 -11.00 -7.35
C GLU A 236 5.99 -11.30 -6.35
N ARG A 237 5.78 -12.59 -6.06
CA ARG A 237 4.81 -13.03 -5.05
C ARG A 237 5.17 -12.57 -3.65
N ILE A 238 6.45 -12.60 -3.31
CA ILE A 238 6.95 -12.11 -2.02
C ILE A 238 6.73 -10.59 -1.89
N GLN A 239 7.05 -9.83 -2.93
CA GLN A 239 6.79 -8.39 -2.97
C GLN A 239 5.29 -8.08 -2.84
N ARG A 240 4.44 -8.83 -3.53
CA ARG A 240 2.98 -8.70 -3.41
C ARG A 240 2.50 -8.94 -1.98
N LEU A 241 2.99 -10.00 -1.33
CA LEU A 241 2.72 -10.28 0.08
C LEU A 241 3.11 -9.09 0.95
N ILE A 242 4.32 -8.56 0.82
CA ILE A 242 4.80 -7.41 1.59
C ILE A 242 3.90 -6.19 1.37
N ILE A 243 3.54 -5.88 0.12
CA ILE A 243 2.63 -4.76 -0.19
C ILE A 243 1.29 -4.95 0.51
N TYR A 244 0.70 -6.15 0.46
CA TYR A 244 -0.55 -6.45 1.15
C TYR A 244 -0.43 -6.33 2.66
N LEU A 245 0.64 -6.86 3.26
CA LEU A 245 0.90 -6.74 4.69
C LEU A 245 1.05 -5.28 5.13
N LYS A 246 1.79 -4.46 4.37
CA LYS A 246 1.91 -3.02 4.64
C LYS A 246 0.57 -2.32 4.64
N HIS A 247 -0.32 -2.63 3.69
CA HIS A 247 -1.65 -2.02 3.65
C HIS A 247 -2.62 -2.60 4.68
N MET A 248 -2.51 -3.88 5.02
CA MET A 248 -3.25 -4.48 6.14
C MET A 248 -2.83 -3.83 7.47
N HIS A 249 -1.54 -3.57 7.67
CA HIS A 249 -1.04 -2.87 8.85
C HIS A 249 -1.75 -1.52 9.04
N LEU A 250 -2.00 -0.77 7.96
CA LEU A 250 -2.75 0.50 8.00
C LEU A 250 -4.23 0.35 8.40
N LEU A 251 -4.81 -0.85 8.32
CA LEU A 251 -6.18 -1.12 8.76
C LEU A 251 -6.26 -1.32 10.28
N TYR A 252 -5.21 -1.87 10.87
CA TYR A 252 -5.23 -2.29 12.27
C TYR A 252 -4.94 -1.12 13.21
N SER A 253 -5.59 -1.15 14.38
CA SER A 253 -5.36 -0.17 15.44
C SER A 253 -5.50 -0.87 16.79
N ALA A 254 -4.73 -0.41 17.78
CA ALA A 254 -4.75 -0.99 19.10
C ALA A 254 -6.15 -0.93 19.72
N GLY A 255 -6.64 -2.07 20.22
CA GLY A 255 -7.97 -2.18 20.84
C GLY A 255 -9.11 -2.52 19.87
N GLU A 256 -8.87 -2.60 18.55
CA GLU A 256 -9.87 -3.04 17.58
C GLU A 256 -9.77 -4.56 17.30
N SER A 257 -10.87 -5.30 17.47
CA SER A 257 -10.94 -6.74 17.17
C SER A 257 -11.18 -7.00 15.68
N LEU A 258 -10.14 -6.82 14.86
CA LEU A 258 -10.24 -6.97 13.41
C LEU A 258 -9.90 -8.39 12.90
N GLY A 259 -9.54 -9.29 13.80
CA GLY A 259 -9.18 -10.67 13.44
C GLY A 259 -7.85 -10.79 12.71
N CYS A 260 -6.88 -9.91 13.00
CA CYS A 260 -5.53 -9.97 12.44
C CYS A 260 -4.81 -11.31 12.74
N TYR A 261 -5.28 -12.10 13.72
CA TYR A 261 -4.78 -13.46 13.96
C TYR A 261 -4.80 -14.35 12.70
N LYS A 262 -5.73 -14.11 11.75
CA LYS A 262 -5.80 -14.90 10.51
C LYS A 262 -4.57 -14.68 9.64
N ILE A 263 -4.11 -13.43 9.49
CA ILE A 263 -2.88 -13.15 8.74
C ILE A 263 -1.64 -13.61 9.49
N ILE A 264 -1.65 -13.55 10.84
CA ILE A 264 -0.59 -14.12 11.68
C ILE A 264 -0.45 -15.63 11.40
N PHE A 265 -1.57 -16.36 11.34
CA PHE A 265 -1.56 -17.79 11.01
C PHE A 265 -1.10 -18.05 9.58
N TYR A 266 -1.59 -17.29 8.60
CA TYR A 266 -1.14 -17.43 7.22
C TYR A 266 0.39 -17.29 7.11
N ILE A 267 0.96 -16.22 7.67
CA ILE A 267 2.42 -16.02 7.66
C ILE A 267 3.11 -17.17 8.40
N SER A 268 2.65 -17.50 9.61
CA SER A 268 3.30 -18.50 10.46
C SER A 268 3.28 -19.92 9.86
N GLU A 269 2.19 -20.29 9.20
CA GLU A 269 1.94 -21.66 8.74
C GLU A 269 2.32 -21.92 7.29
N GLU A 270 2.27 -20.90 6.43
CA GLU A 270 2.54 -21.02 4.99
C GLU A 270 3.86 -20.36 4.57
N VAL A 271 4.23 -19.22 5.19
CA VAL A 271 5.44 -18.45 4.81
C VAL A 271 6.66 -18.87 5.62
N LEU A 272 6.57 -18.88 6.95
CA LEU A 272 7.70 -19.18 7.84
C LEU A 272 8.37 -20.56 7.62
N PRO A 273 7.66 -21.64 7.22
CA PRO A 273 8.32 -22.91 6.90
C PRO A 273 9.38 -22.79 5.79
N HIS A 274 9.24 -21.81 4.91
CA HIS A 274 10.11 -21.56 3.77
C HIS A 274 11.07 -20.39 4.01
N PHE A 275 11.14 -19.85 5.23
CA PHE A 275 11.82 -18.59 5.54
C PHE A 275 13.29 -18.55 5.11
N LEU A 276 14.03 -19.64 5.33
CA LEU A 276 15.45 -19.72 4.97
C LEU A 276 15.71 -19.68 3.46
N ALA A 277 14.69 -19.93 2.63
CA ALA A 277 14.79 -19.86 1.18
C ALA A 277 14.37 -18.49 0.62
N ILE A 278 13.86 -17.58 1.46
CA ILE A 278 13.42 -16.25 1.04
C ILE A 278 14.65 -15.37 0.75
N SER A 279 14.65 -14.70 -0.40
CA SER A 279 15.73 -13.78 -0.76
C SER A 279 15.96 -12.73 0.34
N GLY A 280 17.23 -12.51 0.71
CA GLY A 280 17.60 -11.57 1.76
C GLY A 280 17.72 -12.17 3.17
N TYR A 281 17.33 -13.44 3.35
CA TYR A 281 17.54 -14.17 4.60
C TYR A 281 19.02 -14.17 5.02
N GLU A 282 19.90 -14.70 4.16
CA GLU A 282 21.32 -14.90 4.49
C GLU A 282 22.02 -13.59 4.79
N THR A 283 21.60 -12.53 4.10
CA THR A 283 22.20 -11.21 4.18
C THR A 283 21.62 -10.35 5.30
N GLY A 284 20.45 -10.71 5.83
CA GLY A 284 19.79 -9.94 6.87
C GLY A 284 19.28 -8.58 6.34
N TYR A 285 18.83 -8.53 5.10
CA TYR A 285 18.20 -7.36 4.51
C TYR A 285 17.16 -7.79 3.46
N GLY A 286 16.22 -6.92 3.11
CA GLY A 286 15.21 -7.23 2.08
C GLY A 286 14.04 -8.06 2.62
N TYR A 287 13.46 -8.91 1.76
CA TYR A 287 12.10 -9.44 2.00
C TYR A 287 11.96 -10.27 3.27
N ALA A 288 12.95 -11.10 3.60
CA ALA A 288 12.91 -11.90 4.83
C ALA A 288 12.80 -11.03 6.09
N LEU A 289 13.50 -9.90 6.13
CA LEU A 289 13.41 -8.95 7.24
C LEU A 289 12.04 -8.27 7.29
N GLU A 290 11.56 -7.76 6.15
CA GLU A 290 10.28 -7.07 6.06
C GLU A 290 9.11 -7.95 6.50
N ILE A 291 9.12 -9.23 6.15
CA ILE A 291 8.08 -10.18 6.55
C ILE A 291 8.06 -10.37 8.07
N LEU A 292 9.22 -10.56 8.71
CA LEU A 292 9.28 -10.72 10.17
C LEU A 292 8.88 -9.44 10.91
N GLN A 293 9.30 -8.29 10.40
CA GLN A 293 8.91 -7.00 10.97
C GLN A 293 7.40 -6.83 10.92
N LEU A 294 6.79 -7.01 9.74
CA LEU A 294 5.34 -6.87 9.56
C LEU A 294 4.56 -7.91 10.37
N LEU A 295 5.07 -9.14 10.50
CA LEU A 295 4.47 -10.16 11.38
C LEU A 295 4.46 -9.69 12.84
N ALA A 296 5.59 -9.18 13.33
CA ALA A 296 5.70 -8.69 14.70
C ALA A 296 4.79 -7.48 14.95
N GLU A 297 4.82 -6.48 14.06
CA GLU A 297 3.96 -5.30 14.14
C GLU A 297 2.47 -5.66 14.10
N ILE A 298 2.04 -6.52 13.15
CA ILE A 298 0.64 -6.96 13.07
C ILE A 298 0.22 -7.74 14.32
N SER A 299 1.11 -8.57 14.89
CA SER A 299 0.85 -9.32 16.12
C SER A 299 0.64 -8.42 17.35
N SER A 300 1.14 -7.18 17.31
CA SER A 300 0.95 -6.20 18.38
C SER A 300 -0.52 -5.74 18.47
N PHE A 301 -1.24 -5.71 17.34
CA PHE A 301 -2.65 -5.32 17.28
C PHE A 301 -3.63 -6.45 17.63
N ALA A 302 -3.15 -7.70 17.75
CA ALA A 302 -4.02 -8.82 18.06
C ALA A 302 -4.63 -8.70 19.47
N ASP A 303 -5.97 -8.64 19.52
CA ASP A 303 -6.76 -8.67 20.75
C ASP A 303 -6.97 -10.10 21.27
N LYS A 304 -6.96 -11.07 20.34
CA LYS A 304 -7.02 -12.51 20.60
C LYS A 304 -6.26 -13.27 19.52
N ILE A 305 -5.61 -14.36 19.91
CA ILE A 305 -5.02 -15.32 18.99
C ILE A 305 -5.55 -16.71 19.38
N PRO A 306 -6.36 -17.37 18.54
CA PRO A 306 -6.81 -18.73 18.81
C PRO A 306 -5.64 -19.70 18.99
N TYR A 307 -5.87 -20.82 19.64
CA TYR A 307 -4.85 -21.87 19.73
C TYR A 307 -4.52 -22.43 18.35
N SER A 308 -3.28 -22.25 17.89
CA SER A 308 -2.69 -22.98 16.77
C SER A 308 -1.32 -23.52 17.15
N GLU A 309 -1.24 -24.84 17.31
CA GLU A 309 0.03 -25.53 17.54
C GLU A 309 0.99 -25.39 16.36
N ARG A 310 0.44 -25.43 15.12
CA ARG A 310 1.26 -25.35 13.90
C ARG A 310 1.94 -23.99 13.82
N ALA A 311 1.17 -22.90 13.98
CA ALA A 311 1.70 -21.55 13.90
C ALA A 311 2.82 -21.32 14.93
N VAL A 312 2.58 -21.65 16.21
CA VAL A 312 3.58 -21.45 17.27
C VAL A 312 4.77 -22.39 17.10
N GLY A 313 4.55 -23.63 16.67
CA GLY A 313 5.61 -24.59 16.38
C GLY A 313 6.59 -24.08 15.32
N GLN A 314 6.11 -23.39 14.28
CA GLN A 314 6.99 -22.79 13.25
C GLN A 314 7.82 -21.63 13.79
N VAL A 315 7.23 -20.76 14.62
CA VAL A 315 7.97 -19.66 15.26
C VAL A 315 9.07 -20.21 16.19
N ILE A 316 8.75 -21.21 17.04
CA ILE A 316 9.75 -21.88 17.89
C ILE A 316 10.85 -22.52 17.05
N LYS A 317 10.50 -23.18 15.93
CA LYS A 317 11.47 -23.81 15.04
C LYS A 317 12.47 -22.80 14.50
N LEU A 318 12.02 -21.64 14.03
CA LEU A 318 12.92 -20.58 13.55
C LEU A 318 13.76 -19.98 14.67
N LEU A 319 13.20 -19.74 15.86
CA LEU A 319 13.97 -19.31 17.04
C LEU A 319 15.10 -20.28 17.37
N MET A 320 14.83 -21.59 17.33
CA MET A 320 15.84 -22.62 17.58
C MET A 320 16.90 -22.72 16.47
N ILE A 321 16.60 -22.28 15.25
CA ILE A 321 17.57 -22.21 14.15
C ILE A 321 18.48 -20.98 14.34
N PHE A 322 17.93 -19.84 14.74
CA PHE A 322 18.69 -18.59 14.88
C PHE A 322 19.42 -18.43 16.20
N ILE A 323 19.01 -19.18 17.24
CA ILE A 323 19.71 -19.21 18.53
C ILE A 323 20.57 -20.49 18.57
N PRO A 324 21.91 -20.36 18.52
CA PRO A 324 22.82 -21.50 18.51
C PRO A 324 22.74 -22.29 19.82
N GLU A 325 23.17 -23.55 19.78
CA GLU A 325 23.25 -24.41 20.97
C GLU A 325 24.34 -23.95 21.94
N ASN A 326 25.50 -23.54 21.41
CA ASN A 326 26.61 -23.03 22.19
C ASN A 326 26.89 -21.58 21.79
N CYS A 327 26.49 -20.65 22.65
CA CYS A 327 26.78 -19.22 22.45
C CYS A 327 28.25 -18.84 22.73
N ASP A 328 29.10 -19.81 23.08
CA ASP A 328 30.51 -19.61 23.43
C ASP A 328 31.48 -19.71 22.23
N GLU A 329 30.99 -20.09 21.05
CA GLU A 329 31.82 -20.26 19.85
C GLU A 329 32.21 -18.91 19.21
N GLU A 330 33.48 -18.75 18.83
CA GLU A 330 34.09 -17.48 18.38
C GLU A 330 33.57 -16.95 17.03
N LYS A 331 32.52 -17.54 16.43
CA LYS A 331 31.97 -17.17 15.11
C LYS A 331 30.44 -17.29 15.01
N ILE A 332 29.69 -16.78 15.98
CA ILE A 332 28.22 -16.83 15.90
C ILE A 332 27.67 -15.60 15.18
N ASN A 333 27.36 -15.74 13.89
CA ASN A 333 26.67 -14.70 13.14
C ASN A 333 25.19 -14.62 13.56
N LEU A 334 24.91 -13.93 14.67
CA LEU A 334 23.56 -13.69 15.17
C LEU A 334 22.90 -12.55 14.42
N ASN A 335 21.70 -12.78 13.92
CA ASN A 335 20.83 -11.71 13.44
C ASN A 335 19.91 -11.26 14.57
N LEU A 336 20.33 -10.22 15.30
CA LEU A 336 19.62 -9.75 16.50
C LEU A 336 18.22 -9.20 16.17
N THR A 337 18.06 -8.62 14.98
CA THR A 337 16.78 -8.07 14.53
C THR A 337 15.76 -9.17 14.22
N TYR A 338 16.18 -10.28 13.60
CA TYR A 338 15.31 -11.44 13.42
C TYR A 338 14.87 -12.02 14.76
N LEU A 339 15.79 -12.09 15.73
CA LEU A 339 15.49 -12.58 17.07
C LEU A 339 14.51 -11.66 17.82
N GLU A 340 14.67 -10.34 17.72
CA GLU A 340 13.73 -9.37 18.29
C GLU A 340 12.30 -9.61 17.78
N TYR A 341 12.11 -9.63 16.45
CA TYR A 341 10.78 -9.79 15.86
C TYR A 341 10.17 -11.18 16.12
N LEU A 342 10.97 -12.25 16.05
CA LEU A 342 10.50 -13.60 16.33
C LEU A 342 10.15 -13.80 17.81
N LEU A 343 10.99 -13.33 18.73
CA LEU A 343 10.68 -13.42 20.17
C LEU A 343 9.47 -12.58 20.53
N PHE A 344 9.35 -11.36 19.99
CA PHE A 344 8.16 -10.53 20.19
C PHE A 344 6.90 -11.25 19.71
N THR A 345 6.90 -11.75 18.48
CA THR A 345 5.76 -12.51 17.91
C THR A 345 5.43 -13.72 18.78
N PHE A 346 6.44 -14.46 19.21
CA PHE A 346 6.30 -15.64 20.03
C PHE A 346 5.64 -15.34 21.39
N HIS A 347 6.11 -14.30 22.09
CA HIS A 347 5.51 -13.83 23.33
C HIS A 347 4.04 -13.46 23.16
N ARG A 348 3.72 -12.74 22.06
CA ARG A 348 2.34 -12.38 21.73
C ARG A 348 1.47 -13.62 21.56
N MET A 349 1.96 -14.65 20.87
CA MET A 349 1.20 -15.89 20.65
C MET A 349 1.01 -16.71 21.93
N ILE A 350 2.05 -16.90 22.74
CA ILE A 350 1.95 -17.69 23.98
C ILE A 350 1.04 -17.01 25.01
N LYS A 351 1.05 -15.69 25.10
CA LYS A 351 0.16 -14.93 26.00
C LYS A 351 -1.32 -15.33 25.82
N PHE A 352 -1.75 -15.58 24.59
CA PHE A 352 -3.12 -16.02 24.29
C PHE A 352 -3.29 -17.55 24.30
N CYS A 353 -2.19 -18.31 24.30
CA CYS A 353 -2.18 -19.76 24.20
C CYS A 353 -1.32 -20.40 25.31
N PRO A 354 -1.62 -20.19 26.61
CA PRO A 354 -0.79 -20.65 27.71
C PRO A 354 -0.61 -22.18 27.74
N ALA A 355 -1.59 -22.94 27.26
CA ALA A 355 -1.53 -24.41 27.14
C ALA A 355 -0.35 -24.92 26.27
N ILE A 356 0.24 -24.06 25.43
CA ILE A 356 1.44 -24.39 24.66
C ILE A 356 2.65 -24.59 25.57
N VAL A 357 2.71 -23.89 26.71
CA VAL A 357 3.84 -23.97 27.64
C VAL A 357 4.01 -25.38 28.18
N ASP A 358 2.92 -26.02 28.56
CA ASP A 358 2.94 -27.41 29.04
C ASP A 358 3.33 -28.37 27.91
N LYS A 359 2.73 -28.20 26.72
CA LYS A 359 2.96 -29.09 25.58
C LYS A 359 4.38 -29.02 25.03
N TYR A 360 4.97 -27.83 25.00
CA TYR A 360 6.32 -27.58 24.50
C TYR A 360 7.36 -27.45 25.61
N SER A 361 7.05 -27.86 26.84
CA SER A 361 7.90 -27.66 28.04
C SER A 361 9.36 -27.99 27.79
N ASP A 362 9.68 -29.12 27.15
CA ASP A 362 11.06 -29.52 26.89
C ASP A 362 11.74 -28.61 25.86
N LYS A 363 11.04 -28.23 24.78
CA LYS A 363 11.58 -27.27 23.80
C LYS A 363 11.77 -25.89 24.41
N LEU A 364 10.87 -25.45 25.29
CA LEU A 364 10.99 -24.16 25.98
C LEU A 364 12.14 -24.16 26.99
N LYS A 365 12.37 -25.26 27.70
CA LYS A 365 13.56 -25.43 28.56
C LYS A 365 14.85 -25.34 27.75
N ILE A 366 14.92 -26.02 26.61
CA ILE A 366 16.07 -25.93 25.70
C ILE A 366 16.24 -24.49 25.21
N LEU A 367 15.17 -23.84 24.76
CA LEU A 367 15.20 -22.44 24.33
C LEU A 367 15.70 -21.53 25.46
N ALA A 368 15.20 -21.69 26.69
CA ALA A 368 15.65 -20.94 27.85
C ALA A 368 17.15 -21.15 28.15
N THR A 369 17.67 -22.38 28.00
CA THR A 369 19.11 -22.63 28.17
C THR A 369 19.97 -21.92 27.13
N ARG A 370 19.49 -21.79 25.89
CA ARG A 370 20.19 -21.07 24.81
C ARG A 370 20.06 -19.55 24.95
N LEU A 371 18.94 -19.06 25.48
CA LEU A 371 18.68 -17.64 25.68
C LEU A 371 19.50 -17.02 26.82
N LYS A 372 19.85 -17.79 27.86
CA LYS A 372 20.69 -17.32 28.98
C LYS A 372 22.04 -16.74 28.55
N PRO A 373 22.89 -17.46 27.79
CA PRO A 373 24.15 -16.90 27.33
C PRO A 373 23.94 -15.80 26.27
N LEU A 374 22.88 -15.89 25.45
CA LEU A 374 22.51 -14.82 24.53
C LEU A 374 22.20 -13.51 25.28
N ALA A 375 21.50 -13.55 26.42
CA ALA A 375 21.21 -12.37 27.22
C ALA A 375 22.48 -11.64 27.67
N MET A 376 23.53 -12.39 28.04
CA MET A 376 24.82 -11.83 28.43
C MET A 376 25.55 -11.18 27.25
N ILE A 377 25.46 -11.78 26.06
CA ILE A 377 26.00 -11.20 24.82
C ILE A 377 25.27 -9.89 24.49
N VAL A 378 23.93 -9.90 24.53
CA VAL A 378 23.11 -8.73 24.24
C VAL A 378 23.34 -7.60 25.23
N LEU A 379 23.49 -7.92 26.52
CA LEU A 379 23.85 -6.95 27.55
C LEU A 379 25.20 -6.29 27.26
N GLY A 380 26.20 -7.05 26.82
CA GLY A 380 27.49 -6.51 26.39
C GLY A 380 27.36 -5.50 25.24
N TYR A 381 26.43 -5.70 24.29
CA TYR A 381 26.13 -4.68 23.27
C TYR A 381 25.45 -3.45 23.87
N CYS A 382 24.48 -3.63 24.77
CA CYS A 382 23.83 -2.50 25.45
C CYS A 382 24.86 -1.61 26.17
N GLU A 383 25.82 -2.22 26.87
CA GLU A 383 26.93 -1.51 27.51
C GLU A 383 27.83 -0.81 26.48
N HIS A 384 28.15 -1.47 25.36
CA HIS A 384 28.94 -0.89 24.26
C HIS A 384 28.30 0.36 23.65
N PHE A 385 26.97 0.35 23.49
CA PHE A 385 26.23 1.50 22.98
C PHE A 385 25.98 2.58 24.06
N GLY A 386 26.42 2.36 25.30
CA GLY A 386 26.21 3.30 26.41
C GLY A 386 24.76 3.39 26.87
N THR A 387 23.95 2.37 26.57
CA THR A 387 22.56 2.28 27.03
C THR A 387 22.48 1.65 28.41
N TYR A 388 21.94 2.39 29.37
CA TYR A 388 21.66 1.87 30.70
C TYR A 388 20.39 1.02 30.66
N VAL A 389 20.55 -0.29 30.55
CA VAL A 389 19.52 -1.23 30.99
C VAL A 389 19.53 -1.17 32.51
N ASN A 390 18.41 -0.84 33.14
CA ASN A 390 18.37 -0.63 34.60
C ASN A 390 18.66 -1.97 35.32
N GLU A 391 19.90 -2.18 35.74
CA GLU A 391 20.36 -3.46 36.30
C GLU A 391 20.38 -3.47 37.84
N LYS A 392 19.81 -4.54 38.38
CA LYS A 392 20.37 -5.23 39.55
C LYS A 392 20.59 -6.69 39.17
N CYS A 393 21.79 -7.05 38.72
CA CYS A 393 22.34 -8.40 38.89
C CYS A 393 23.87 -8.46 38.65
N SER A 394 24.60 -8.52 39.77
CA SER A 394 25.96 -9.05 40.00
C SER A 394 27.02 -8.93 38.88
N GLU A 395 27.74 -7.82 38.96
CA GLU A 395 29.06 -7.55 38.39
C GLU A 395 30.14 -8.51 38.92
N GLY A 396 31.08 -8.94 38.07
CA GLY A 396 32.34 -9.47 38.58
C GLY A 396 33.25 -10.09 37.53
N THR A 397 32.73 -11.02 36.71
CA THR A 397 33.62 -11.94 35.97
C THR A 397 33.68 -11.70 34.45
N ILE A 398 32.81 -10.83 33.92
CA ILE A 398 32.67 -10.59 32.46
C ILE A 398 33.42 -9.32 32.00
N ARG A 399 33.63 -8.34 32.90
CA ARG A 399 34.33 -7.06 32.62
C ARG A 399 35.70 -7.23 31.95
N ASP A 400 36.38 -8.34 32.19
CA ASP A 400 37.74 -8.58 31.68
C ASP A 400 37.80 -9.39 30.38
N ARG A 401 36.74 -10.12 29.99
CA ARG A 401 36.74 -10.91 28.73
C ARG A 401 36.32 -10.09 27.50
N VAL A 402 35.47 -9.08 27.69
CA VAL A 402 34.89 -8.27 26.59
C VAL A 402 35.86 -7.19 26.08
N ARG A 403 36.84 -6.75 26.89
CA ARG A 403 37.78 -5.67 26.54
C ARG A 403 38.74 -5.96 25.37
N LYS A 404 38.89 -7.22 24.92
CA LYS A 404 39.93 -7.63 23.96
C LYS A 404 39.45 -7.97 22.55
N ARG A 405 38.16 -7.81 22.20
CA ARG A 405 37.66 -8.12 20.85
C ARG A 405 37.38 -6.85 20.05
N LYS A 406 37.87 -6.78 18.81
CA LYS A 406 37.66 -5.64 17.89
C LYS A 406 36.30 -5.80 17.21
N TRP A 407 35.49 -4.75 17.31
CA TRP A 407 34.10 -4.69 16.86
C TRP A 407 34.00 -4.13 15.44
N SER A 408 33.17 -4.73 14.58
CA SER A 408 32.80 -4.14 13.29
C SER A 408 31.28 -4.05 13.16
N ALA A 409 30.75 -2.84 12.97
CA ALA A 409 29.46 -2.65 12.34
C ALA A 409 29.73 -2.67 10.83
N LEU A 410 29.07 -3.53 10.06
CA LEU A 410 29.39 -3.72 8.64
C LEU A 410 29.32 -2.38 7.88
N SER A 411 30.48 -1.88 7.45
CA SER A 411 30.58 -0.82 6.44
C SER A 411 30.60 -1.46 5.06
N SER A 412 29.60 -1.11 4.25
CA SER A 412 29.53 -1.21 2.78
C SER A 412 30.50 -2.17 2.07
N ASP A 413 29.96 -3.26 1.51
CA ASP A 413 30.46 -3.77 0.23
C ASP A 413 29.43 -3.40 -0.85
N THR A 414 29.77 -2.34 -1.59
CA THR A 414 29.11 -1.96 -2.83
C THR A 414 29.60 -2.90 -3.93
N ASN A 415 28.73 -3.79 -4.41
CA ASN A 415 28.64 -4.17 -5.82
C ASN A 415 27.48 -5.15 -6.03
N ALA A 416 26.34 -4.60 -6.45
CA ALA A 416 25.36 -5.29 -7.30
C ALA A 416 24.47 -4.22 -7.92
N ASP A 417 24.67 -3.99 -9.22
CA ASP A 417 23.80 -3.19 -10.06
C ASP A 417 22.35 -3.71 -10.02
N SER A 418 21.41 -2.88 -9.57
CA SER A 418 20.07 -2.76 -10.18
C SER A 418 19.26 -1.68 -9.48
N LEU A 419 18.70 -0.77 -10.26
CA LEU A 419 17.85 0.33 -9.84
C LEU A 419 16.70 -0.16 -8.95
N PHE A 420 16.65 0.27 -7.69
CA PHE A 420 15.47 0.53 -6.84
C PHE A 420 15.99 0.88 -5.43
N ASP A 421 16.66 2.03 -5.29
CA ASP A 421 17.14 2.50 -3.99
C ASP A 421 16.17 3.53 -3.41
N ASN A 422 15.24 3.04 -2.58
CA ASN A 422 14.62 3.79 -1.50
C ASN A 422 14.42 2.83 -0.32
N SER A 423 14.99 3.19 0.83
CA SER A 423 14.92 2.51 2.15
C SER A 423 15.41 1.06 2.21
N SER A 424 16.73 0.83 2.19
CA SER A 424 17.29 -0.46 2.59
C SER A 424 17.26 -0.63 4.12
N LEU A 425 16.25 -1.35 4.62
CA LEU A 425 16.14 -1.85 5.99
C LEU A 425 17.31 -2.82 6.26
N LYS A 426 18.07 -2.62 7.35
CA LYS A 426 19.28 -3.39 7.66
C LYS A 426 19.19 -4.03 9.04
N THR A 427 19.51 -5.32 9.13
CA THR A 427 19.67 -6.00 10.43
C THR A 427 21.02 -5.73 11.06
N ILE A 428 21.09 -5.90 12.39
CA ILE A 428 22.35 -5.95 13.13
C ILE A 428 22.85 -7.40 13.17
N LYS A 429 24.06 -7.60 12.63
CA LYS A 429 24.79 -8.87 12.63
C LYS A 429 26.06 -8.78 13.45
N TRP A 430 26.48 -9.92 14.03
CA TRP A 430 27.77 -10.03 14.70
C TRP A 430 28.84 -10.67 13.82
N GLN A 431 30.02 -10.03 13.75
CA GLN A 431 31.27 -10.63 13.26
C GLN A 431 32.46 -10.09 14.07
N ASP A 432 33.37 -10.98 14.49
CA ASP A 432 34.69 -10.60 14.99
C ASP A 432 35.53 -10.06 13.82
N ALA A 433 36.24 -8.95 14.04
CA ALA A 433 37.23 -8.46 13.09
C ALA A 433 38.42 -9.44 13.03
N GLY A 434 38.33 -10.44 12.15
CA GLY A 434 39.42 -11.35 11.85
C GLY A 434 40.60 -10.59 11.25
N ASP A 435 41.79 -11.12 11.49
CA ASP A 435 43.09 -10.62 11.04
C ASP A 435 43.11 -10.51 9.50
N SER A 436 42.67 -9.37 8.97
CA SER A 436 42.90 -9.03 7.57
C SER A 436 44.40 -8.79 7.44
N GLY A 437 45.11 -9.85 7.06
CA GLY A 437 46.42 -9.74 6.44
C GLY A 437 46.39 -8.62 5.40
N SER A 438 47.52 -7.94 5.28
CA SER A 438 47.79 -6.78 4.42
C SER A 438 47.22 -6.88 2.99
N GLU A 439 45.93 -6.60 2.83
CA GLU A 439 45.31 -6.24 1.56
C GLU A 439 44.66 -4.87 1.72
N GLU A 440 44.86 -4.04 0.71
CA GLU A 440 44.54 -2.61 0.69
C GLU A 440 43.11 -2.34 1.19
N ARG A 441 42.98 -1.37 2.10
CA ARG A 441 41.68 -0.83 2.53
C ARG A 441 40.83 -0.54 1.28
N PRO A 442 39.65 -1.14 1.12
CA PRO A 442 38.70 -0.67 0.13
C PRO A 442 38.40 0.80 0.45
N ARG A 443 38.45 1.67 -0.56
CA ARG A 443 38.17 3.10 -0.42
C ARG A 443 36.82 3.27 0.27
N GLU A 444 36.83 3.77 1.51
CA GLU A 444 35.64 4.08 2.29
C GLU A 444 34.69 4.97 1.47
N SER A 445 33.54 4.42 1.07
CA SER A 445 32.50 5.20 0.41
C SER A 445 31.83 6.14 1.43
N HIS A 446 31.53 7.37 0.99
CA HIS A 446 30.96 8.47 1.77
C HIS A 446 29.60 8.10 2.42
N MET A 447 29.62 7.52 3.61
CA MET A 447 28.43 7.39 4.46
C MET A 447 28.30 8.61 5.37
N SER A 448 27.19 9.35 5.27
CA SER A 448 26.95 10.56 6.07
C SER A 448 26.93 10.26 7.58
N GLU A 449 27.45 11.19 8.39
CA GLU A 449 27.47 11.06 9.86
C GLU A 449 26.06 10.85 10.43
N LYS A 450 25.03 11.46 9.82
CA LYS A 450 23.62 11.26 10.19
C LYS A 450 23.20 9.80 10.06
N LYS A 451 23.57 9.14 8.96
CA LYS A 451 23.26 7.72 8.71
C LYS A 451 23.99 6.82 9.71
N ARG A 452 25.25 7.13 10.05
CA ARG A 452 26.02 6.41 11.09
C ARG A 452 25.37 6.53 12.47
N LYS A 453 24.90 7.73 12.83
CA LYS A 453 24.22 7.97 14.12
C LYS A 453 22.91 7.18 14.20
N HIS A 454 22.10 7.24 13.15
CA HIS A 454 20.82 6.52 13.11
C HIS A 454 20.99 4.99 13.24
N ILE A 455 21.98 4.41 12.54
CA ILE A 455 22.26 2.96 12.64
C ILE A 455 22.65 2.58 14.08
N LYS A 456 23.42 3.42 14.79
CA LYS A 456 23.78 3.17 16.18
C LYS A 456 22.57 3.25 17.12
N GLU A 457 21.66 4.20 16.90
CA GLU A 457 20.41 4.32 17.66
C GLU A 457 19.55 3.06 17.49
N VAL A 458 19.30 2.63 16.26
CA VAL A 458 18.54 1.41 15.98
C VAL A 458 19.22 0.17 16.58
N ALA A 459 20.54 0.06 16.48
CA ALA A 459 21.29 -1.05 17.08
C ALA A 459 21.15 -1.12 18.60
N SER A 460 21.19 0.05 19.24
CA SER A 460 20.92 0.22 20.66
C SER A 460 19.51 -0.25 21.02
N ASP A 461 18.50 0.21 20.29
CA ASP A 461 17.08 -0.10 20.56
C ASP A 461 16.81 -1.61 20.43
N VAL A 462 17.29 -2.24 19.34
CA VAL A 462 17.17 -3.69 19.11
C VAL A 462 17.78 -4.48 20.27
N CYS A 463 18.97 -4.08 20.77
CA CYS A 463 19.62 -4.77 21.88
C CYS A 463 18.83 -4.62 23.19
N VAL A 464 18.35 -3.41 23.50
CA VAL A 464 17.56 -3.15 24.70
C VAL A 464 16.24 -3.93 24.66
N ASN A 465 15.58 -3.94 23.52
CA ASN A 465 14.33 -4.64 23.28
C ASN A 465 14.51 -6.15 23.41
N LEU A 466 15.50 -6.70 22.73
CA LEU A 466 15.84 -8.11 22.78
C LEU A 466 16.19 -8.54 24.21
N PHE A 467 16.96 -7.74 24.95
CA PHE A 467 17.28 -8.03 26.34
C PHE A 467 16.02 -8.09 27.23
N LYS A 468 15.10 -7.12 27.08
CA LYS A 468 13.82 -7.12 27.81
C LYS A 468 12.99 -8.36 27.49
N LEU A 469 12.85 -8.70 26.20
CA LEU A 469 12.09 -9.88 25.76
C LEU A 469 12.69 -11.17 26.34
N ILE A 470 14.01 -11.34 26.25
CA ILE A 470 14.69 -12.51 26.82
C ILE A 470 14.49 -12.59 28.33
N LYS A 471 14.64 -11.47 29.04
CA LYS A 471 14.48 -11.42 30.48
C LYS A 471 13.06 -11.82 30.89
N ASP A 472 12.05 -11.25 30.25
CA ASP A 472 10.64 -11.59 30.50
C ASP A 472 10.39 -13.07 30.22
N PHE A 473 10.88 -13.61 29.11
CA PHE A 473 10.77 -15.05 28.80
C PHE A 473 11.36 -15.95 29.89
N LEU A 474 12.54 -15.59 30.41
CA LEU A 474 13.23 -16.37 31.43
C LEU A 474 12.54 -16.27 32.80
N GLN A 475 11.80 -15.21 33.06
CA GLN A 475 11.04 -15.02 34.30
C GLN A 475 9.67 -15.72 34.24
N ASP A 476 8.89 -15.42 33.20
CA ASP A 476 7.62 -16.07 32.89
C ASP A 476 7.34 -15.99 31.37
N PRO A 477 7.35 -17.13 30.65
CA PRO A 477 7.03 -17.16 29.22
C PRO A 477 5.65 -16.61 28.84
N ILE A 478 4.67 -16.64 29.76
CA ILE A 478 3.27 -16.26 29.54
C ILE A 478 3.06 -14.78 29.88
N GLU A 479 3.59 -14.32 31.02
CA GLU A 479 3.54 -12.92 31.43
C GLU A 479 4.63 -12.08 30.74
N CYS A 480 4.48 -11.84 29.43
CA CYS A 480 5.25 -10.80 28.75
C CYS A 480 4.71 -9.42 29.17
N SER A 481 5.40 -8.77 30.11
CA SER A 481 5.08 -7.43 30.64
C SER A 481 5.84 -6.32 29.92
N ALA A 482 6.89 -6.67 29.20
CA ALA A 482 7.73 -5.76 28.43
C ALA A 482 6.90 -5.07 27.36
N ILE A 483 6.59 -3.79 27.58
CA ILE A 483 6.16 -2.87 26.53
C ILE A 483 7.43 -2.55 25.73
N VAL A 484 7.52 -3.19 24.57
CA VAL A 484 8.63 -3.01 23.63
C VAL A 484 8.10 -2.24 22.43
N GLU A 485 8.65 -1.05 22.21
CA GLU A 485 8.49 -0.35 20.92
C GLU A 485 9.43 -1.04 19.94
N LEU A 486 8.87 -1.86 19.05
CA LEU A 486 9.66 -2.55 18.02
C LEU A 486 10.50 -1.53 17.27
N SER A 487 11.77 -1.86 17.09
CA SER A 487 12.71 -1.01 16.37
C SER A 487 12.27 -0.94 14.90
N SER A 488 11.45 0.07 14.57
CA SER A 488 10.95 0.28 13.22
C SER A 488 12.06 0.90 12.38
N LEU A 489 12.59 0.13 11.46
CA LEU A 489 13.46 0.62 10.39
C LEU A 489 12.65 1.43 9.33
N LEU A 490 11.31 1.40 9.41
CA LEU A 490 10.39 2.08 8.49
C LEU A 490 10.05 3.53 8.91
N ASP A 491 10.12 3.85 10.20
CA ASP A 491 9.52 5.09 10.74
C ASP A 491 10.41 6.35 10.74
N LYS A 492 11.58 6.34 10.06
CA LYS A 492 12.46 7.52 9.99
C LYS A 492 13.07 7.77 8.60
N THR A 493 12.28 7.63 7.53
CA THR A 493 12.58 8.20 6.21
C THR A 493 11.42 8.96 5.63
#